data_AF-A0A4Q2KAR6-F1
#
_entry.id   AF-A0A4Q2KAR6-F1
#
_cell.length_a   1.000
_cell.length_b   1.000
_cell.length_c   1.000
_cell.angle_alpha   90.00
_cell.angle_beta   90.00
_cell.angle_gamma   90.00
#
_symmetry.space_group_name_H-M   'P 1'
#
loop_
_entity.id
_entity.type
_entity.pdbx_description
1 polymer ?
#
loop_
_entity_poly.entity_id
_entity_poly.type
_entity_poly.pdbx_seq_one_letter_code
_entity_poly.pdbx_strand_id
1 'polypeptide(L)'
;MRKALKENLIRFSALFILAVLCFAIYFGGLIPPVTYADNAAYTGVLEDLCKDENFTTTLYPTKSNDYSLQVIQIAESTGKELFVYVYQPSGQAKNLCASSINISLKPRNDISNIRNYKLTLLNSSGVFYKYRVEGFTVSTADTRYYTITTIYRPFDKTIDEGADHGNEITEVDYKVAKEYCFAVVNGEPFCRVLDIETIEITDKFVGFVRYSNGFEWFPSSCDSHFVAFNTDRDIDRLLEADVYYTTQKYKYSLIGQIPEEEFGEKQDKYSSLDYTQKVEHTGGGWFAPTYEWDRIQTVEKFIAENNKLQNVYSGALIDVKVANKITEEGKAALKSKQWVLRFVETAYETWHGVNARSETTTLVGDVTILRLKFETDGITYNLGTIDNKQTGDRDPVNDEQIEVGLSKMGKWILGILALILLLVILMPILPYIAKLIVWIILFPFKLIAAIFKGTSKAAKKKPKGIGQSPPKVQAPQPKAVYKTTKKATGKNIPTKANKDRK
;
A
#
# COMPACT_ATOMS: atom_id res chain seq x y z
N MET A 1 44.30 5.91 74.50
CA MET A 1 43.04 6.51 74.04
C MET A 1 43.19 7.64 73.02
N ARG A 2 44.08 8.64 73.21
CA ARG A 2 44.20 9.80 72.29
C ARG A 2 44.57 9.49 70.82
N LYS A 3 45.36 8.44 70.56
CA LYS A 3 45.79 8.09 69.18
C LYS A 3 44.68 7.40 68.37
N ALA A 4 43.98 6.44 68.97
CA ALA A 4 42.82 5.78 68.37
C ALA A 4 41.65 6.75 68.12
N LEU A 5 41.43 7.73 69.00
CA LEU A 5 40.41 8.76 68.79
C LEU A 5 40.75 9.66 67.58
N LYS A 6 42.03 9.99 67.40
CA LYS A 6 42.51 10.82 66.29
C LYS A 6 42.46 10.07 64.95
N GLU A 7 42.81 8.79 64.94
CA GLU A 7 42.69 7.93 63.74
C GLU A 7 41.21 7.67 63.36
N ASN A 8 40.33 7.49 64.34
CA ASN A 8 38.88 7.38 64.08
C ASN A 8 38.27 8.69 63.61
N LEU A 9 38.74 9.85 64.10
CA LEU A 9 38.30 11.15 63.62
C LEU A 9 38.74 11.40 62.17
N ILE A 10 39.99 11.05 61.82
CA ILE A 10 40.49 11.15 60.44
C ILE A 10 39.71 10.22 59.49
N ARG A 11 39.40 8.99 59.93
CA ARG A 11 38.58 8.04 59.15
C ARG A 11 37.14 8.53 58.96
N PHE A 12 36.53 9.11 60.00
CA PHE A 12 35.20 9.72 59.90
C PHE A 12 35.19 10.95 58.97
N SER A 13 36.22 11.81 59.05
CA SER A 13 36.35 12.94 58.13
C SER A 13 36.56 12.50 56.69
N ALA A 14 37.35 11.45 56.44
CA ALA A 14 37.54 10.89 55.11
C ALA A 14 36.24 10.25 54.55
N LEU A 15 35.50 9.52 55.37
CA LEU A 15 34.19 8.95 55.00
C LEU A 15 33.15 10.04 54.74
N PHE A 16 33.16 11.13 55.50
CA PHE A 16 32.27 12.26 55.30
C PHE A 16 32.59 13.00 53.98
N ILE A 17 33.88 13.23 53.67
CA ILE A 17 34.30 13.84 52.40
C ILE A 17 33.93 12.93 51.22
N LEU A 18 34.10 11.62 51.35
CA LEU A 18 33.69 10.66 50.32
C LEU A 18 32.18 10.64 50.12
N ALA A 19 31.39 10.70 51.20
CA ALA A 19 29.94 10.79 51.12
C ALA A 19 29.48 12.10 50.45
N VAL A 20 30.12 13.23 50.74
CA VAL A 20 29.85 14.52 50.08
C VAL A 20 30.20 14.48 48.59
N LEU A 21 31.31 13.85 48.21
CA LEU A 21 31.69 13.64 46.81
C LEU A 21 30.69 12.73 46.07
N CYS A 22 30.24 11.64 46.70
CA CYS A 22 29.22 10.77 46.12
C CYS A 22 27.86 11.48 46.00
N PHE A 23 27.50 12.34 46.95
CA PHE A 23 26.27 13.14 46.90
C PHE A 23 26.33 14.22 45.81
N ALA A 24 27.51 14.83 45.60
CA ALA A 24 27.74 15.79 44.52
C ALA A 24 27.70 15.13 43.13
N ILE A 25 28.15 13.89 42.99
CA ILE A 25 28.05 13.12 41.73
C ILE A 25 26.60 12.67 41.47
N TYR A 26 25.85 12.30 42.51
CA TYR A 26 24.46 11.86 42.38
C TYR A 26 23.49 13.03 42.06
N PHE A 27 23.74 14.24 42.57
CA PHE A 27 22.95 15.43 42.26
C PHE A 27 23.49 16.26 41.08
N GLY A 28 24.79 16.19 40.78
CA GLY A 28 25.41 16.93 39.67
C GLY A 28 25.28 16.26 38.29
N GLY A 29 24.76 15.02 38.23
CA GLY A 29 24.70 14.21 37.01
C GLY A 29 23.39 14.23 36.22
N LEU A 30 22.38 15.04 36.60
CA LEU A 30 21.03 14.95 36.04
C LEU A 30 20.45 16.22 35.43
N ILE A 31 21.25 17.27 35.22
CA ILE A 31 20.85 18.39 34.37
C ILE A 31 22.06 18.75 33.52
N PRO A 32 22.09 18.42 32.21
CA PRO A 32 23.10 19.02 31.35
C PRO A 32 22.99 20.53 31.53
N PRO A 33 24.10 21.29 31.64
CA PRO A 33 23.99 22.73 31.62
C PRO A 33 23.17 23.08 30.37
N VAL A 34 22.03 23.72 30.58
CA VAL A 34 21.31 24.39 29.51
C VAL A 34 22.30 25.43 29.02
N THR A 35 23.04 25.07 27.97
CA THR A 35 23.71 26.03 27.13
C THR A 35 22.57 26.87 26.57
N TYR A 36 22.35 28.04 27.18
CA TYR A 36 21.68 29.11 26.49
C TYR A 36 22.47 29.27 25.20
N ALA A 37 21.83 28.97 24.06
CA ALA A 37 22.34 29.43 22.79
C ALA A 37 22.64 30.91 22.99
N ASP A 38 23.88 31.30 22.70
CA ASP A 38 24.26 32.70 22.63
C ASP A 38 23.22 33.34 21.72
N ASN A 39 22.33 34.17 22.28
CA ASN A 39 21.30 34.88 21.51
C ASN A 39 22.04 35.98 20.74
N ALA A 40 22.85 35.59 19.77
CA ALA A 40 23.32 36.49 18.74
C ALA A 40 22.06 37.01 18.06
N ALA A 41 21.71 38.26 18.33
CA ALA A 41 20.55 38.89 17.75
C ALA A 41 20.68 38.82 16.22
N TYR A 42 19.73 38.16 15.56
CA TYR A 42 19.70 38.12 14.10
C TYR A 42 19.48 39.54 13.55
N THR A 43 20.23 39.91 12.51
CA THR A 43 20.03 41.15 11.76
C THR A 43 18.65 41.18 11.10
N GLY A 44 18.14 42.39 10.85
CA GLY A 44 16.85 42.60 10.19
C GLY A 44 16.85 42.19 8.71
N VAL A 45 15.68 41.92 8.14
CA VAL A 45 15.53 41.53 6.73
C VAL A 45 16.03 42.61 5.77
N LEU A 46 15.67 43.87 6.02
CA LEU A 46 16.11 45.00 5.20
C LEU A 46 17.59 45.34 5.43
N GLU A 47 18.08 45.15 6.66
CA GLU A 47 19.50 45.34 6.98
C GLU A 47 20.38 44.38 6.15
N ASP A 48 19.94 43.14 5.97
CA ASP A 48 20.65 42.18 5.14
C ASP A 48 20.48 42.42 3.64
N LEU A 49 19.27 42.68 3.17
CA LEU A 49 19.01 42.89 1.74
C LEU A 49 19.70 44.15 1.22
N CYS A 50 19.75 45.23 2.00
CA CYS A 50 20.43 46.47 1.64
C CYS A 50 21.97 46.39 1.68
N LYS A 51 22.57 45.22 2.01
CA LYS A 51 24.01 44.99 1.81
C LYS A 51 24.37 44.94 0.34
N ASP A 52 23.43 44.56 -0.53
CA ASP A 52 23.56 44.78 -1.97
C ASP A 52 23.14 46.21 -2.30
N GLU A 53 24.08 47.02 -2.75
CA GLU A 53 23.83 48.42 -3.13
C GLU A 53 22.82 48.56 -4.28
N ASN A 54 22.61 47.50 -5.07
CA ASN A 54 21.63 47.48 -6.15
C ASN A 54 20.22 47.08 -5.66
N PHE A 55 20.09 46.61 -4.42
CA PHE A 55 18.78 46.28 -3.87
C PHE A 55 17.94 47.54 -3.67
N THR A 56 16.72 47.52 -4.19
CA THR A 56 15.76 48.60 -4.00
C THR A 56 14.38 48.04 -3.67
N THR A 57 13.75 48.60 -2.64
CA THR A 57 12.40 48.20 -2.20
C THR A 57 11.33 48.51 -3.25
N THR A 58 11.62 49.41 -4.19
CA THR A 58 10.69 49.80 -5.28
C THR A 58 10.37 48.65 -6.23
N LEU A 59 11.24 47.63 -6.33
CA LEU A 59 11.00 46.41 -7.13
C LEU A 59 10.01 45.44 -6.47
N TYR A 60 9.65 45.68 -5.21
CA TYR A 60 8.80 44.80 -4.39
C TYR A 60 7.60 45.58 -3.83
N PRO A 61 6.67 46.03 -4.69
CA PRO A 61 5.54 46.85 -4.25
C PRO A 61 4.54 46.07 -3.40
N THR A 62 3.81 46.73 -2.50
CA THR A 62 2.68 46.10 -1.81
C THR A 62 1.55 45.82 -2.80
N LYS A 63 0.99 44.60 -2.76
CA LYS A 63 -0.19 44.18 -3.54
C LYS A 63 -1.14 43.38 -2.63
N SER A 64 -2.25 43.99 -2.22
CA SER A 64 -3.13 43.42 -1.17
C SER A 64 -3.79 42.08 -1.52
N ASN A 65 -3.96 41.78 -2.80
CA ASN A 65 -4.66 40.59 -3.29
C ASN A 65 -3.71 39.57 -3.93
N ASP A 66 -2.40 39.77 -3.80
CA ASP A 66 -1.38 38.83 -4.26
C ASP A 66 -0.84 38.10 -3.04
N TYR A 67 -1.34 36.88 -2.85
CA TYR A 67 -1.05 36.01 -1.71
C TYR A 67 0.17 35.10 -1.95
N SER A 68 0.94 35.36 -3.02
CA SER A 68 2.10 34.55 -3.38
C SER A 68 3.28 34.70 -2.43
N LEU A 69 4.14 33.68 -2.42
CA LEU A 69 5.48 33.75 -1.86
C LEU A 69 6.51 33.76 -2.98
N GLN A 70 7.49 34.67 -2.89
CA GLN A 70 8.56 34.78 -3.87
C GLN A 70 9.90 34.81 -3.17
N VAL A 71 10.76 33.83 -3.41
CA VAL A 71 12.11 33.82 -2.85
C VAL A 71 12.95 34.87 -3.58
N ILE A 72 13.47 35.82 -2.82
CA ILE A 72 14.38 36.87 -3.31
C ILE A 72 15.78 36.28 -3.46
N GLN A 73 16.32 35.76 -2.36
CA GLN A 73 17.66 35.19 -2.27
C GLN A 73 17.80 34.26 -1.06
N ILE A 74 18.95 33.60 -0.98
CA ILE A 74 19.39 32.84 0.20
C ILE A 74 20.76 33.34 0.65
N ALA A 75 21.10 33.14 1.93
CA ALA A 75 22.41 33.50 2.46
C ALA A 75 22.89 32.47 3.49
N GLU A 76 24.21 32.30 3.56
CA GLU A 76 24.87 31.46 4.57
C GLU A 76 25.33 32.34 5.74
N SER A 77 25.02 31.93 6.97
CA SER A 77 25.45 32.64 8.18
C SER A 77 26.84 32.20 8.62
N THR A 78 27.53 33.03 9.41
CA THR A 78 28.79 32.65 10.07
C THR A 78 28.59 31.50 11.08
N GLY A 79 27.38 31.34 11.60
CA GLY A 79 26.95 30.22 12.43
C GLY A 79 26.65 28.93 11.66
N LYS A 80 26.93 28.90 10.33
CA LYS A 80 26.62 27.79 9.42
C LYS A 80 25.13 27.49 9.29
N GLU A 81 24.28 28.50 9.42
CA GLU A 81 22.85 28.39 9.13
C GLU A 81 22.57 28.85 7.70
N LEU A 82 21.43 28.42 7.16
CA LEU A 82 20.93 28.90 5.88
C LEU A 82 19.72 29.80 6.12
N PHE A 83 19.75 31.00 5.53
CA PHE A 83 18.65 31.97 5.57
C PHE A 83 17.97 32.08 4.22
N VAL A 84 16.65 32.26 4.24
CA VAL A 84 15.81 32.47 3.05
C VAL A 84 15.11 33.82 3.18
N TYR A 85 15.24 34.65 2.16
CA TYR A 85 14.62 35.96 2.09
C TYR A 85 13.44 35.90 1.11
N VAL A 86 12.26 36.27 1.58
CA VAL A 86 11.01 36.11 0.85
C VAL A 86 10.30 37.45 0.73
N TYR A 87 9.81 37.73 -0.47
CA TYR A 87 8.85 38.78 -0.75
C TYR A 87 7.46 38.18 -0.71
N GLN A 88 6.59 38.78 0.11
CA GLN A 88 5.20 38.41 0.24
C GLN A 88 4.35 39.68 -0.03
N PRO A 89 3.81 39.83 -1.25
CA PRO A 89 3.25 41.10 -1.73
C PRO A 89 2.14 41.67 -0.86
N SER A 90 1.32 40.81 -0.26
CA SER A 90 0.21 41.22 0.61
C SER A 90 0.58 41.35 2.09
N GLY A 91 1.86 41.28 2.49
CA GLY A 91 2.24 41.16 3.92
C GLY A 91 1.71 42.22 4.86
N GLN A 92 1.47 43.43 4.35
CA GLN A 92 0.83 44.51 5.10
C GLN A 92 -0.69 44.35 5.24
N ALA A 93 -1.36 43.73 4.26
CA ALA A 93 -2.80 43.48 4.26
C ALA A 93 -3.15 42.14 4.93
N LYS A 94 -2.36 41.11 4.65
CA LYS A 94 -2.50 39.76 5.19
C LYS A 94 -1.12 39.11 5.32
N ASN A 95 -0.71 38.93 6.57
CA ASN A 95 0.61 38.40 6.91
C ASN A 95 0.65 36.87 6.69
N LEU A 96 1.07 36.44 5.51
CA LEU A 96 1.17 35.02 5.14
C LEU A 96 2.63 34.56 5.27
N CYS A 97 2.93 33.81 6.33
CA CYS A 97 4.28 33.32 6.57
C CYS A 97 4.54 32.00 5.84
N ALA A 98 5.75 31.86 5.29
CA ALA A 98 6.24 30.58 4.80
C ALA A 98 6.41 29.56 5.95
N SER A 99 6.11 28.30 5.68
CA SER A 99 6.21 27.20 6.66
C SER A 99 7.31 26.20 6.34
N SER A 100 7.57 25.93 5.06
CA SER A 100 8.62 24.98 4.65
C SER A 100 9.15 25.24 3.24
N ILE A 101 10.26 24.61 2.88
CA ILE A 101 10.92 24.77 1.58
C ILE A 101 11.57 23.45 1.13
N ASN A 102 11.50 23.16 -0.17
CA ASN A 102 12.15 21.99 -0.77
C ASN A 102 13.52 22.36 -1.32
N ILE A 103 14.57 21.71 -0.80
CA ILE A 103 15.96 21.97 -1.18
C ILE A 103 16.66 20.65 -1.49
N SER A 104 17.36 20.60 -2.63
CA SER A 104 18.40 19.60 -2.90
C SER A 104 19.78 20.23 -2.80
N LEU A 105 20.71 19.51 -2.20
CA LEU A 105 22.12 19.92 -2.11
C LEU A 105 22.96 19.44 -3.32
N LYS A 106 22.28 19.09 -4.41
CA LYS A 106 22.87 18.67 -5.69
C LYS A 106 22.65 19.74 -6.74
N PRO A 107 23.52 19.83 -7.76
CA PRO A 107 23.31 20.72 -8.90
C PRO A 107 22.11 20.25 -9.74
N ARG A 108 21.51 21.17 -10.50
CA ARG A 108 20.33 20.96 -11.34
C ARG A 108 20.44 19.80 -12.35
N ASN A 109 21.66 19.48 -12.79
CA ASN A 109 21.90 18.42 -13.78
C ASN A 109 21.66 17.02 -13.21
N ASP A 110 21.69 16.87 -11.88
CA ASP A 110 21.42 15.62 -11.18
C ASP A 110 20.67 15.91 -9.88
N ILE A 111 19.50 16.54 -10.04
CA ILE A 111 18.64 16.85 -8.91
C ILE A 111 18.18 15.52 -8.29
N SER A 112 18.58 15.29 -7.05
CA SER A 112 18.25 14.11 -6.26
C SER A 112 18.25 14.46 -4.78
N ASN A 113 17.65 13.60 -3.96
CA ASN A 113 17.60 13.77 -2.50
C ASN A 113 17.07 15.16 -2.07
N ILE A 114 16.00 15.61 -2.73
CA ILE A 114 15.26 16.81 -2.31
C ILE A 114 14.70 16.52 -0.92
N ARG A 115 14.85 17.48 -0.01
CA ARG A 115 14.30 17.40 1.35
C ARG A 115 13.42 18.61 1.61
N ASN A 116 12.35 18.39 2.37
CA ASN A 116 11.51 19.47 2.88
C ASN A 116 12.09 19.93 4.22
N TYR A 117 12.41 21.21 4.32
CA TYR A 117 12.92 21.84 5.54
C TYR A 117 11.89 22.81 6.09
N LYS A 118 11.66 22.76 7.40
CA LYS A 118 10.80 23.75 8.08
C LYS A 118 11.49 25.11 8.11
N LEU A 119 10.69 26.18 8.06
CA LEU A 119 11.15 27.55 8.11
C LEU A 119 10.70 28.22 9.41
N THR A 120 11.63 28.85 10.12
CA THR A 120 11.31 29.69 11.28
C THR A 120 11.50 31.15 10.91
N LEU A 121 10.45 31.94 11.09
CA LEU A 121 10.50 33.39 10.87
C LEU A 121 11.45 34.03 11.89
N LEU A 122 12.46 34.73 11.40
CA LEU A 122 13.41 35.49 12.22
C LEU A 122 13.02 36.98 12.29
N ASN A 123 12.65 37.55 11.15
CA ASN A 123 12.31 38.97 11.04
C ASN A 123 11.35 39.21 9.87
N SER A 124 10.51 40.23 9.99
CA SER A 124 9.70 40.75 8.88
C SER A 124 9.68 42.27 8.90
N SER A 125 9.56 42.89 7.73
CA SER A 125 9.40 44.34 7.56
C SER A 125 8.57 44.62 6.31
N GLY A 126 7.32 45.05 6.51
CA GLY A 126 6.39 45.30 5.41
C GLY A 126 6.08 44.03 4.62
N VAL A 127 6.62 43.93 3.41
CA VAL A 127 6.45 42.79 2.48
C VAL A 127 7.65 41.84 2.48
N PHE A 128 8.67 42.11 3.29
CA PHE A 128 9.93 41.36 3.32
C PHE A 128 10.00 40.48 4.55
N TYR A 129 10.40 39.23 4.36
CA TYR A 129 10.49 38.22 5.40
C TYR A 129 11.83 37.51 5.36
N LYS A 130 12.40 37.23 6.53
CA LYS A 130 13.65 36.49 6.71
C LYS A 130 13.37 35.25 7.52
N TYR A 131 13.72 34.09 6.97
CA TYR A 131 13.54 32.79 7.61
C TYR A 131 14.88 32.10 7.84
N ARG A 132 14.95 31.30 8.90
CA ARG A 132 15.97 30.27 9.11
C ARG A 132 15.45 28.93 8.59
N VAL A 133 16.31 28.19 7.90
CA VAL A 133 16.05 26.79 7.53
C VAL A 133 16.38 25.90 8.73
N GLU A 134 15.37 25.27 9.31
CA GLU A 134 15.50 24.43 10.51
C GLU A 134 16.29 23.15 10.24
N GLY A 135 17.12 22.76 11.22
CA GLY A 135 17.92 21.54 11.14
C GLY A 135 18.95 21.54 10.00
N PHE A 136 19.23 22.69 9.39
CA PHE A 136 20.19 22.83 8.31
C PHE A 136 21.56 23.27 8.84
N THR A 137 22.64 22.64 8.34
CA THR A 137 24.01 23.07 8.62
C THR A 137 24.76 23.22 7.30
N VAL A 138 25.26 24.43 7.05
CA VAL A 138 26.05 24.77 5.86
C VAL A 138 27.34 23.96 5.86
N SER A 139 27.58 23.27 4.74
CA SER A 139 28.78 22.45 4.52
C SER A 139 30.04 23.33 4.49
N THR A 140 31.19 22.74 4.83
CA THR A 140 32.50 23.39 4.70
C THR A 140 33.14 23.17 3.33
N ALA A 141 32.43 22.53 2.39
CA ALA A 141 32.94 22.31 1.04
C ALA A 141 33.12 23.63 0.29
N ASP A 142 34.16 23.73 -0.55
CA ASP A 142 34.48 24.96 -1.30
C ASP A 142 33.41 25.34 -2.33
N THR A 143 32.58 24.40 -2.77
CA THR A 143 31.45 24.63 -3.66
C THR A 143 30.20 23.97 -3.08
N ARG A 144 29.12 24.74 -2.99
CA ARG A 144 27.86 24.35 -2.36
C ARG A 144 26.71 24.71 -3.29
N TYR A 145 25.83 23.75 -3.51
CA TYR A 145 24.65 23.89 -4.35
C TYR A 145 23.39 23.84 -3.49
N TYR A 146 22.45 24.70 -3.81
CA TYR A 146 21.10 24.72 -3.24
C TYR A 146 20.12 24.82 -4.40
N THR A 147 19.64 23.67 -4.86
CA THR A 147 18.61 23.59 -5.89
C THR A 147 17.25 23.58 -5.19
N ILE A 148 16.52 24.69 -5.34
CA ILE A 148 15.27 24.96 -4.64
C ILE A 148 14.13 24.91 -5.65
N THR A 149 13.18 24.01 -5.42
CA THR A 149 12.03 23.82 -6.33
C THR A 149 10.85 24.67 -5.88
N THR A 150 10.52 24.59 -4.58
CA THR A 150 9.21 24.99 -4.06
C THR A 150 9.33 25.55 -2.64
N ILE A 151 8.58 26.60 -2.34
CA ILE A 151 8.37 27.12 -0.98
C ILE A 151 6.88 27.03 -0.63
N TYR A 152 6.57 26.81 0.64
CA TYR A 152 5.22 26.54 1.12
C TYR A 152 4.76 27.57 2.13
N ARG A 153 3.45 27.81 2.17
CA ARG A 153 2.76 28.42 3.33
C ARG A 153 1.60 27.55 3.78
N PRO A 154 1.14 27.70 5.03
CA PRO A 154 -0.09 27.04 5.48
C PRO A 154 -1.29 27.44 4.60
N PHE A 155 -2.18 26.48 4.39
CA PHE A 155 -3.46 26.70 3.74
C PHE A 155 -4.33 27.69 4.52
N ASP A 156 -4.99 28.59 3.82
CA ASP A 156 -5.92 29.57 4.38
C ASP A 156 -7.26 29.53 3.63
N LYS A 157 -8.26 28.93 4.27
CA LYS A 157 -9.62 28.73 3.75
C LYS A 157 -10.35 29.99 3.28
N THR A 158 -9.85 31.19 3.62
CA THR A 158 -10.49 32.46 3.20
C THR A 158 -9.99 32.94 1.84
N ILE A 159 -8.88 32.37 1.32
CA ILE A 159 -8.25 32.79 0.07
C ILE A 159 -7.89 31.60 -0.85
N ASP A 160 -7.76 30.40 -0.30
CA ASP A 160 -7.34 29.21 -1.03
C ASP A 160 -8.52 28.28 -1.34
N GLU A 161 -8.47 27.66 -2.51
CA GLU A 161 -9.41 26.62 -2.93
C GLU A 161 -8.99 25.27 -2.32
N GLY A 162 -9.94 24.56 -1.72
CA GLY A 162 -9.70 23.24 -1.12
C GLY A 162 -9.53 22.14 -2.16
N ALA A 163 -9.15 20.95 -1.71
CA ALA A 163 -9.12 19.76 -2.55
C ALA A 163 -10.50 19.07 -2.58
N ASP A 164 -10.72 18.27 -3.62
CA ASP A 164 -11.92 17.48 -3.80
C ASP A 164 -11.82 16.10 -3.14
N HIS A 165 -12.96 15.38 -3.11
CA HIS A 165 -13.04 13.96 -2.75
C HIS A 165 -12.53 13.62 -1.33
N GLY A 166 -12.79 14.49 -0.35
CA GLY A 166 -12.43 14.27 1.04
C GLY A 166 -10.97 14.54 1.38
N ASN A 167 -10.17 15.04 0.42
CA ASN A 167 -8.80 15.43 0.68
C ASN A 167 -8.72 16.86 1.24
N GLU A 168 -7.68 17.10 2.02
CA GLU A 168 -7.41 18.42 2.60
C GLU A 168 -6.01 18.89 2.23
N ILE A 169 -5.91 20.15 1.77
CA ILE A 169 -4.63 20.81 1.52
C ILE A 169 -4.16 21.44 2.83
N THR A 170 -2.96 21.08 3.28
CA THR A 170 -2.39 21.60 4.53
C THR A 170 -1.40 22.73 4.29
N GLU A 171 -0.65 22.66 3.18
CA GLU A 171 0.23 23.72 2.71
C GLU A 171 0.08 23.92 1.21
N VAL A 172 -0.04 25.18 0.79
CA VAL A 172 -0.04 25.55 -0.63
C VAL A 172 1.39 25.90 -1.05
N ASP A 173 1.69 25.60 -2.30
CA ASP A 173 3.01 25.69 -2.88
C ASP A 173 3.20 26.93 -3.76
N TYR A 174 4.45 27.39 -3.83
CA TYR A 174 4.88 28.44 -4.74
C TYR A 174 6.21 28.06 -5.40
N LYS A 175 6.23 28.20 -6.72
CA LYS A 175 7.40 27.89 -7.55
C LYS A 175 8.58 28.81 -7.23
N VAL A 176 9.72 28.21 -6.92
CA VAL A 176 11.01 28.89 -6.80
C VAL A 176 11.86 28.60 -8.03
N ALA A 177 12.03 27.32 -8.38
CA ALA A 177 12.73 26.83 -9.57
C ALA A 177 14.11 27.49 -9.81
N LYS A 178 14.99 27.49 -8.81
CA LYS A 178 16.33 28.08 -8.89
C LYS A 178 17.43 27.21 -8.29
N GLU A 179 18.60 27.19 -8.91
CA GLU A 179 19.86 26.67 -8.37
C GLU A 179 20.72 27.84 -7.90
N TYR A 180 21.02 27.88 -6.61
CA TYR A 180 22.02 28.77 -6.03
C TYR A 180 23.32 28.01 -5.85
N CYS A 181 24.42 28.59 -6.32
CA CYS A 181 25.76 28.03 -6.21
C CYS A 181 26.65 29.04 -5.49
N PHE A 182 27.20 28.64 -4.34
CA PHE A 182 28.22 29.40 -3.61
C PHE A 182 29.55 28.68 -3.77
N ALA A 183 30.58 29.41 -4.18
CA ALA A 183 31.92 28.87 -4.34
C ALA A 183 32.99 29.88 -3.91
N VAL A 184 34.25 29.43 -3.87
CA VAL A 184 35.42 30.30 -3.81
C VAL A 184 36.19 30.10 -5.11
N VAL A 185 36.32 31.17 -5.90
CA VAL A 185 37.04 31.15 -7.18
C VAL A 185 38.20 32.13 -7.08
N ASN A 186 39.43 31.64 -7.21
CA ASN A 186 40.66 32.43 -7.07
C ASN A 186 40.79 33.17 -5.72
N GLY A 187 40.27 32.60 -4.63
CA GLY A 187 40.31 33.20 -3.30
C GLY A 187 39.18 34.20 -3.01
N GLU A 188 38.35 34.51 -4.00
CA GLU A 188 37.21 35.43 -3.86
C GLU A 188 35.89 34.65 -3.78
N PRO A 189 34.92 35.11 -2.96
CA PRO A 189 33.57 34.54 -2.94
C PRO A 189 32.90 34.67 -4.30
N PHE A 190 32.28 33.58 -4.76
CA PHE A 190 31.51 33.50 -5.98
C PHE A 190 30.09 33.04 -5.68
N CYS A 191 29.11 33.74 -6.23
CA CYS A 191 27.70 33.34 -6.19
C CYS A 191 27.13 33.32 -7.61
N ARG A 192 26.33 32.29 -7.92
CA ARG A 192 25.57 32.18 -9.17
C ARG A 192 24.19 31.67 -8.88
N VAL A 193 23.20 32.27 -9.55
CA VAL A 193 21.82 31.79 -9.57
C VAL A 193 21.46 31.39 -11.00
N LEU A 194 20.91 30.21 -11.19
CA LEU A 194 20.34 29.77 -12.47
C LEU A 194 18.90 29.34 -12.28
N ASP A 195 18.06 29.61 -13.27
CA ASP A 195 16.74 28.99 -13.35
C ASP A 195 16.88 27.50 -13.68
N ILE A 196 16.00 26.69 -13.11
CA ILE A 196 15.92 25.26 -13.38
C ILE A 196 14.55 24.93 -13.96
N GLU A 197 14.51 23.84 -14.72
CA GLU A 197 13.27 23.27 -15.18
C GLU A 197 12.59 22.47 -14.06
N THR A 198 11.27 22.55 -13.99
CA THR A 198 10.41 21.83 -13.04
C THR A 198 9.20 21.27 -13.78
N ILE A 199 8.52 20.32 -13.15
CA ILE A 199 7.22 19.80 -13.61
C ILE A 199 6.16 20.11 -12.55
N GLU A 200 4.97 20.50 -12.97
CA GLU A 200 3.87 20.88 -12.08
C GLU A 200 2.85 19.76 -11.95
N ILE A 201 2.39 19.50 -10.74
CA ILE A 201 1.30 18.55 -10.47
C ILE A 201 -0.02 19.29 -10.60
N THR A 202 -0.82 18.93 -11.60
CA THR A 202 -2.01 19.69 -12.01
C THR A 202 -3.32 19.18 -11.40
N ASP A 203 -3.36 17.90 -11.04
CA ASP A 203 -4.48 17.26 -10.35
C ASP A 203 -3.91 16.16 -9.45
N LYS A 204 -4.42 16.04 -8.22
CA LYS A 204 -3.85 15.17 -7.20
C LYS A 204 -4.91 14.59 -6.27
N PHE A 205 -4.76 13.30 -5.98
CA PHE A 205 -5.57 12.60 -5.01
C PHE A 205 -4.70 11.69 -4.15
N VAL A 206 -4.84 11.81 -2.83
CA VAL A 206 -4.14 10.98 -1.85
C VAL A 206 -5.17 10.03 -1.23
N GLY A 207 -4.81 8.77 -1.07
CA GLY A 207 -5.67 7.78 -0.45
C GLY A 207 -4.91 6.50 -0.14
N PHE A 208 -5.62 5.47 0.31
CA PHE A 208 -5.04 4.17 0.56
C PHE A 208 -6.00 3.03 0.24
N VAL A 209 -5.44 1.87 -0.08
CA VAL A 209 -6.18 0.62 -0.25
C VAL A 209 -5.90 -0.25 0.97
N ARG A 210 -6.96 -0.74 1.61
CA ARG A 210 -6.87 -1.67 2.73
C ARG A 210 -6.95 -3.11 2.24
N TYR A 211 -5.96 -3.91 2.64
CA TYR A 211 -5.84 -5.32 2.33
C TYR A 211 -5.96 -6.15 3.61
N SER A 212 -7.01 -6.96 3.73
CA SER A 212 -7.21 -7.82 4.91
C SER A 212 -6.12 -8.87 5.04
N ASN A 213 -5.69 -9.15 6.27
CA ASN A 213 -4.74 -10.23 6.58
C ASN A 213 -5.41 -11.61 6.67
N GLY A 214 -6.67 -11.74 6.22
CA GLY A 214 -7.45 -12.96 6.32
C GLY A 214 -8.13 -13.08 7.69
N PHE A 215 -8.55 -14.30 8.03
CA PHE A 215 -9.27 -14.54 9.27
C PHE A 215 -8.33 -14.62 10.47
N GLU A 216 -8.46 -13.68 11.39
CA GLU A 216 -7.72 -13.61 12.65
C GLU A 216 -8.68 -13.37 13.81
N TRP A 217 -8.30 -13.78 15.02
CA TRP A 217 -9.05 -13.47 16.24
C TRP A 217 -9.11 -11.96 16.52
N PHE A 218 -8.06 -11.24 16.12
CA PHE A 218 -7.98 -9.78 16.17
C PHE A 218 -7.74 -9.30 14.74
N PRO A 219 -8.79 -8.81 14.04
CA PRO A 219 -8.66 -8.48 12.63
C PRO A 219 -7.61 -7.41 12.39
N SER A 220 -6.67 -7.74 11.52
CA SER A 220 -5.63 -6.82 11.07
C SER A 220 -5.61 -6.69 9.55
N SER A 221 -5.03 -5.62 9.05
CA SER A 221 -4.93 -5.33 7.62
C SER A 221 -3.65 -4.55 7.32
N CYS A 222 -3.27 -4.53 6.05
CA CYS A 222 -2.24 -3.67 5.51
C CYS A 222 -2.89 -2.56 4.68
N ASP A 223 -2.63 -1.32 5.09
CA ASP A 223 -3.03 -0.13 4.34
C ASP A 223 -1.88 0.26 3.41
N SER A 224 -2.10 0.18 2.09
CA SER A 224 -1.17 0.63 1.06
C SER A 224 -1.54 2.04 0.61
N HIS A 225 -0.77 3.02 1.08
CA HIS A 225 -0.97 4.44 0.81
C HIS A 225 -0.42 4.82 -0.55
N PHE A 226 -1.16 5.66 -1.27
CA PHE A 226 -0.81 6.09 -2.60
C PHE A 226 -1.15 7.56 -2.86
N VAL A 227 -0.47 8.12 -3.86
CA VAL A 227 -0.84 9.39 -4.48
C VAL A 227 -1.08 9.15 -5.97
N ALA A 228 -2.25 9.56 -6.44
CA ALA A 228 -2.61 9.56 -7.85
C ALA A 228 -2.55 11.00 -8.38
N PHE A 229 -2.03 11.19 -9.59
CA PHE A 229 -1.79 12.55 -10.09
C PHE A 229 -1.72 12.67 -11.61
N ASN A 230 -1.80 13.93 -12.07
CA ASN A 230 -1.47 14.40 -13.42
C ASN A 230 -0.38 15.47 -13.38
N THR A 231 0.20 15.74 -14.54
CA THR A 231 1.26 16.73 -14.71
C THR A 231 0.90 17.75 -15.79
N ASP A 232 1.63 18.86 -15.82
CA ASP A 232 1.59 19.87 -16.90
C ASP A 232 2.35 19.42 -18.17
N ARG A 233 2.92 18.22 -18.14
CA ARG A 233 3.67 17.59 -19.24
C ARG A 233 3.19 16.17 -19.47
N ASP A 234 3.20 15.75 -20.72
CA ASP A 234 2.95 14.36 -21.08
C ASP A 234 4.13 13.48 -20.63
N ILE A 235 3.81 12.35 -20.02
CA ILE A 235 4.80 11.35 -19.58
C ILE A 235 4.49 10.04 -20.29
N ASP A 236 5.40 9.57 -21.13
CA ASP A 236 5.30 8.27 -21.78
C ASP A 236 5.63 7.14 -20.78
N ARG A 237 6.69 7.35 -20.00
CA ARG A 237 7.18 6.37 -19.01
C ARG A 237 7.68 7.07 -17.76
N LEU A 238 7.04 6.77 -16.63
CA LEU A 238 7.53 7.20 -15.33
C LEU A 238 8.51 6.17 -14.77
N LEU A 239 9.75 6.59 -14.50
CA LEU A 239 10.87 5.70 -14.13
C LEU A 239 11.12 5.72 -12.62
N GLU A 240 11.27 6.91 -12.03
CA GLU A 240 11.49 7.07 -10.60
C GLU A 240 10.65 8.23 -10.05
N ALA A 241 10.29 8.16 -8.78
CA ALA A 241 9.63 9.24 -8.07
C ALA A 241 10.10 9.32 -6.62
N ASP A 242 10.28 10.53 -6.10
CA ASP A 242 10.52 10.76 -4.68
C ASP A 242 9.29 11.42 -4.06
N VAL A 243 8.81 10.87 -2.94
CA VAL A 243 7.60 11.33 -2.23
C VAL A 243 7.97 11.67 -0.79
N TYR A 244 7.57 12.85 -0.32
CA TYR A 244 7.54 13.22 1.08
C TYR A 244 6.14 13.00 1.65
N TYR A 245 6.09 12.56 2.90
CA TYR A 245 4.84 12.43 3.65
C TYR A 245 5.14 12.47 5.14
N THR A 246 4.10 12.58 5.94
CA THR A 246 4.19 12.50 7.39
C THR A 246 3.41 11.29 7.90
N THR A 247 3.88 10.70 8.99
CA THR A 247 3.22 9.59 9.67
C THR A 247 2.96 9.96 11.12
N GLN A 248 1.79 9.59 11.65
CA GLN A 248 1.47 9.73 13.06
C GLN A 248 0.74 8.48 13.54
N LYS A 249 1.23 7.85 14.61
CA LYS A 249 0.49 6.74 15.25
C LYS A 249 -0.80 7.28 15.85
N TYR A 250 -1.91 6.60 15.61
CA TYR A 250 -3.20 6.94 16.16
C TYR A 250 -3.84 5.69 16.76
N LYS A 251 -4.41 5.86 17.95
CA LYS A 251 -5.19 4.83 18.59
C LYS A 251 -6.51 5.42 19.05
N TYR A 252 -7.58 4.77 18.65
CA TYR A 252 -8.92 5.02 19.16
C TYR A 252 -9.32 3.87 20.06
N SER A 253 -9.98 4.19 21.17
CA SER A 253 -10.67 3.19 21.97
C SER A 253 -12.01 3.71 22.46
N LEU A 254 -12.95 2.80 22.63
CA LEU A 254 -14.27 3.06 23.17
C LEU A 254 -14.58 1.95 24.16
N ILE A 255 -14.70 2.29 25.43
CA ILE A 255 -15.13 1.37 26.50
C ILE A 255 -16.45 1.89 27.06
N GLY A 256 -17.53 1.10 26.91
CA GLY A 256 -18.88 1.57 27.15
C GLY A 256 -19.27 2.66 26.14
N GLN A 257 -19.42 3.90 26.62
CA GLN A 257 -19.72 5.09 25.80
C GLN A 257 -18.64 6.18 25.90
N ILE A 258 -17.46 5.85 26.44
CA ILE A 258 -16.38 6.81 26.66
C ILE A 258 -15.35 6.65 25.52
N PRO A 259 -15.28 7.57 24.55
CA PRO A 259 -14.24 7.56 23.54
C PRO A 259 -12.93 8.10 24.10
N GLU A 260 -11.82 7.49 23.70
CA GLU A 260 -10.46 7.93 24.00
C GLU A 260 -9.63 7.90 22.72
N GLU A 261 -8.89 8.98 22.47
CA GLU A 261 -8.00 9.13 21.32
C GLU A 261 -6.59 9.44 21.78
N GLU A 262 -5.63 8.66 21.31
CA GLU A 262 -4.21 8.86 21.56
C GLU A 262 -3.49 9.15 20.24
N PHE A 263 -2.76 10.26 20.20
CA PHE A 263 -1.93 10.66 19.07
C PHE A 263 -0.46 10.58 19.46
N GLY A 264 0.32 9.85 18.67
CA GLY A 264 1.78 9.80 18.81
C GLY A 264 2.46 11.04 18.23
N GLU A 265 3.79 11.02 18.23
CA GLU A 265 4.58 12.05 17.56
C GLU A 265 4.46 11.94 16.04
N LYS A 266 4.30 13.09 15.39
CA LYS A 266 4.31 13.21 13.93
C LYS A 266 5.75 13.14 13.42
N GLN A 267 5.99 12.35 12.38
CA GLN A 267 7.32 12.14 11.82
C GLN A 267 7.31 12.38 10.32
N ASP A 268 8.33 13.09 9.83
CA ASP A 268 8.58 13.29 8.41
C ASP A 268 9.22 12.02 7.82
N LYS A 269 8.72 11.59 6.66
CA LYS A 269 9.14 10.37 5.95
C LYS A 269 9.32 10.67 4.46
N TYR A 270 10.12 9.80 3.84
CA TYR A 270 10.51 9.93 2.44
C TYR A 270 10.55 8.54 1.81
N SER A 271 9.99 8.43 0.62
CA SER A 271 10.03 7.20 -0.19
C SER A 271 10.59 7.51 -1.57
N SER A 272 11.62 6.75 -1.96
CA SER A 272 12.16 6.75 -3.32
C SER A 272 11.66 5.50 -4.04
N LEU A 273 10.92 5.72 -5.12
CA LEU A 273 10.22 4.70 -5.87
C LEU A 273 10.89 4.49 -7.22
N ASP A 274 10.94 3.24 -7.66
CA ASP A 274 11.42 2.86 -8.98
C ASP A 274 10.38 1.97 -9.67
N TYR A 275 10.21 2.12 -10.98
CA TYR A 275 9.19 1.43 -11.76
C TYR A 275 9.34 -0.09 -11.80
N THR A 276 10.51 -0.62 -11.43
CA THR A 276 10.77 -2.07 -11.32
C THR A 276 10.42 -2.63 -9.94
N GLN A 277 10.22 -1.78 -8.94
CA GLN A 277 9.93 -2.20 -7.58
C GLN A 277 8.52 -2.76 -7.44
N LYS A 278 8.45 -3.89 -6.73
CA LYS A 278 7.21 -4.57 -6.37
C LYS A 278 7.15 -4.75 -4.87
N VAL A 279 5.94 -4.76 -4.35
CA VAL A 279 5.65 -5.13 -2.97
C VAL A 279 4.87 -6.42 -2.98
N GLU A 280 5.24 -7.33 -2.09
CA GLU A 280 4.50 -8.53 -1.77
C GLU A 280 4.07 -8.45 -0.30
N HIS A 281 2.78 -8.61 -0.04
CA HIS A 281 2.21 -8.65 1.30
C HIS A 281 1.41 -9.92 1.48
N THR A 282 1.78 -10.75 2.45
CA THR A 282 1.05 -11.96 2.82
C THR A 282 0.51 -11.80 4.23
N GLY A 283 -0.81 -11.89 4.38
CA GLY A 283 -1.46 -11.81 5.69
C GLY A 283 -1.07 -12.98 6.61
N GLY A 284 -1.14 -12.75 7.93
CA GLY A 284 -0.83 -13.76 8.94
C GLY A 284 -2.00 -14.70 9.29
N GLY A 285 -3.21 -14.35 8.85
CA GLY A 285 -4.45 -15.02 9.20
C GLY A 285 -4.75 -16.30 8.42
N TRP A 286 -5.82 -16.98 8.82
CA TRP A 286 -6.33 -18.12 8.07
C TRP A 286 -6.93 -17.67 6.75
N PHE A 287 -6.63 -18.41 5.68
CA PHE A 287 -7.04 -18.07 4.32
C PHE A 287 -6.54 -16.69 3.86
N ALA A 288 -5.41 -16.24 4.43
CA ALA A 288 -4.79 -14.99 4.05
C ALA A 288 -4.40 -14.97 2.56
N PRO A 289 -4.88 -14.00 1.77
CA PRO A 289 -4.32 -13.70 0.46
C PRO A 289 -2.85 -13.29 0.53
N THR A 290 -2.13 -13.57 -0.55
CA THR A 290 -0.89 -12.88 -0.91
C THR A 290 -1.23 -11.83 -1.96
N TYR A 291 -0.92 -10.58 -1.65
CA TYR A 291 -1.13 -9.44 -2.53
C TYR A 291 0.19 -8.96 -3.11
N GLU A 292 0.18 -8.61 -4.38
CA GLU A 292 1.33 -8.04 -5.08
C GLU A 292 0.90 -6.79 -5.85
N TRP A 293 1.72 -5.75 -5.80
CA TRP A 293 1.52 -4.53 -6.58
C TRP A 293 2.84 -3.87 -6.96
N ASP A 294 2.82 -3.09 -8.04
CA ASP A 294 3.97 -2.28 -8.45
C ASP A 294 3.95 -0.93 -7.71
N ARG A 295 5.12 -0.36 -7.44
CA ARG A 295 5.25 0.95 -6.78
C ARG A 295 4.77 2.10 -7.68
N ILE A 296 5.01 1.98 -8.98
CA ILE A 296 4.63 2.96 -10.01
C ILE A 296 3.77 2.27 -11.05
N GLN A 297 2.56 2.77 -11.27
CA GLN A 297 1.63 2.22 -12.26
C GLN A 297 0.65 3.27 -12.78
N THR A 298 0.02 2.99 -13.90
CA THR A 298 -1.08 3.82 -14.39
C THR A 298 -2.34 3.60 -13.54
N VAL A 299 -3.22 4.59 -13.50
CA VAL A 299 -4.51 4.48 -12.81
C VAL A 299 -5.35 3.32 -13.36
N GLU A 300 -5.37 3.13 -14.67
CA GLU A 300 -6.11 2.02 -15.30
C GLU A 300 -5.64 0.65 -14.77
N LYS A 301 -4.32 0.46 -14.70
CA LYS A 301 -3.72 -0.77 -14.17
C LYS A 301 -4.02 -0.92 -12.68
N PHE A 302 -3.92 0.16 -11.91
CA PHE A 302 -4.28 0.17 -10.49
C PHE A 302 -5.73 -0.26 -10.22
N ILE A 303 -6.70 0.30 -10.96
CA ILE A 303 -8.11 -0.06 -10.80
C ILE A 303 -8.33 -1.52 -11.24
N ALA A 304 -7.74 -1.93 -12.37
CA ALA A 304 -7.89 -3.29 -12.89
C ALA A 304 -7.28 -4.35 -11.97
N GLU A 305 -6.16 -4.07 -11.31
CA GLU A 305 -5.51 -4.99 -10.38
C GLU A 305 -6.32 -5.20 -9.09
N ASN A 306 -6.77 -4.11 -8.49
CA ASN A 306 -7.53 -4.15 -7.24
C ASN A 306 -8.92 -4.82 -7.39
N ASN A 307 -9.54 -4.69 -8.57
CA ASN A 307 -10.85 -5.29 -8.87
C ASN A 307 -10.80 -6.80 -9.20
N LYS A 308 -9.62 -7.42 -9.28
CA LYS A 308 -9.50 -8.85 -9.58
C LYS A 308 -9.86 -9.70 -8.36
N LEU A 309 -10.75 -10.68 -8.57
CA LEU A 309 -11.01 -11.76 -7.61
C LEU A 309 -9.82 -12.73 -7.59
N GLN A 310 -9.12 -12.76 -6.47
CA GLN A 310 -8.00 -13.67 -6.22
C GLN A 310 -8.49 -14.88 -5.44
N ASN A 311 -8.13 -16.08 -5.87
CA ASN A 311 -8.47 -17.31 -5.15
C ASN A 311 -7.50 -17.51 -3.99
N VAL A 312 -7.98 -17.41 -2.76
CA VAL A 312 -7.17 -17.48 -1.54
C VAL A 312 -7.21 -18.85 -0.87
N TYR A 313 -8.21 -19.67 -1.22
CA TYR A 313 -8.32 -21.03 -0.71
C TYR A 313 -9.04 -21.93 -1.71
N SER A 314 -8.48 -23.12 -1.94
CA SER A 314 -9.15 -24.21 -2.64
C SER A 314 -9.19 -25.46 -1.80
N GLY A 315 -10.41 -25.87 -1.44
CA GLY A 315 -10.69 -27.10 -0.71
C GLY A 315 -11.42 -28.14 -1.55
N ALA A 316 -11.63 -29.32 -0.94
CA ALA A 316 -12.35 -30.43 -1.56
C ALA A 316 -13.81 -30.07 -1.96
N LEU A 317 -14.45 -29.18 -1.19
CA LEU A 317 -15.85 -28.80 -1.41
C LEU A 317 -16.03 -27.33 -1.77
N ILE A 318 -15.17 -26.44 -1.27
CA ILE A 318 -15.34 -24.98 -1.39
C ILE A 318 -14.06 -24.31 -1.89
N ASP A 319 -14.23 -23.22 -2.64
CA ASP A 319 -13.19 -22.25 -2.97
C ASP A 319 -13.58 -20.91 -2.32
N VAL A 320 -12.59 -20.14 -1.85
CA VAL A 320 -12.78 -18.78 -1.32
C VAL A 320 -11.97 -17.81 -2.17
N LYS A 321 -12.62 -16.76 -2.64
CA LYS A 321 -11.97 -15.68 -3.39
C LYS A 321 -12.17 -14.34 -2.71
N VAL A 322 -11.17 -13.48 -2.81
CA VAL A 322 -11.17 -12.13 -2.25
C VAL A 322 -10.83 -11.12 -3.35
N ALA A 323 -11.54 -9.99 -3.38
CA ALA A 323 -11.20 -8.83 -4.20
C ALA A 323 -11.21 -7.57 -3.34
N ASN A 324 -10.32 -6.62 -3.62
CA ASN A 324 -10.23 -5.33 -2.95
C ASN A 324 -10.75 -4.24 -3.90
N LYS A 325 -12.05 -4.31 -4.20
CA LYS A 325 -12.65 -3.54 -5.27
C LYS A 325 -12.65 -2.06 -4.92
N ILE A 326 -12.11 -1.23 -5.81
CA ILE A 326 -12.17 0.23 -5.65
C ILE A 326 -13.64 0.67 -5.68
N THR A 327 -14.05 1.47 -4.71
CA THR A 327 -15.42 2.01 -4.59
C THR A 327 -15.75 2.91 -5.77
N GLU A 328 -17.03 3.23 -5.98
CA GLU A 328 -17.40 4.13 -7.07
C GLU A 328 -16.92 5.57 -6.80
N GLU A 329 -16.91 5.97 -5.53
CA GLU A 329 -16.32 7.23 -5.05
C GLU A 329 -14.81 7.27 -5.32
N GLY A 330 -14.09 6.19 -4.99
CA GLY A 330 -12.66 6.06 -5.26
C GLY A 330 -12.35 6.10 -6.76
N LYS A 331 -13.16 5.43 -7.59
CA LYS A 331 -13.02 5.49 -9.05
C LYS A 331 -13.27 6.89 -9.58
N ALA A 332 -14.25 7.62 -9.04
CA ALA A 332 -14.53 8.99 -9.46
C ALA A 332 -13.31 9.90 -9.18
N ALA A 333 -12.69 9.77 -8.00
CA ALA A 333 -11.49 10.53 -7.63
C ALA A 333 -10.26 10.20 -8.51
N LEU A 334 -10.19 8.97 -9.02
CA LEU A 334 -9.10 8.47 -9.86
C LEU A 334 -9.30 8.72 -11.36
N LYS A 335 -10.54 8.86 -11.83
CA LYS A 335 -10.88 8.77 -13.27
C LYS A 335 -10.11 9.73 -14.18
N SER A 336 -9.77 10.92 -13.71
CA SER A 336 -9.03 11.93 -14.50
C SER A 336 -7.51 11.73 -14.48
N LYS A 337 -6.99 10.85 -13.61
CA LYS A 337 -5.57 10.80 -13.26
C LYS A 337 -4.83 9.76 -14.08
N GLN A 338 -3.56 10.03 -14.37
CA GLN A 338 -2.73 9.18 -15.21
C GLN A 338 -1.92 8.19 -14.38
N TRP A 339 -1.24 8.67 -13.35
CA TRP A 339 -0.25 7.89 -12.58
C TRP A 339 -0.67 7.67 -11.14
N VAL A 340 -0.23 6.54 -10.57
CA VAL A 340 -0.34 6.19 -9.15
C VAL A 340 1.02 5.79 -8.61
N LEU A 341 1.38 6.37 -7.47
CA LEU A 341 2.58 6.03 -6.68
C LEU A 341 2.14 5.43 -5.36
N ARG A 342 2.40 4.14 -5.13
CA ARG A 342 2.18 3.48 -3.83
C ARG A 342 3.44 3.63 -2.99
N PHE A 343 3.43 4.49 -1.99
CA PHE A 343 4.68 4.95 -1.38
C PHE A 343 4.96 4.39 0.03
N VAL A 344 3.96 3.87 0.73
CA VAL A 344 4.15 3.26 2.06
C VAL A 344 3.03 2.29 2.43
N GLU A 345 3.38 1.27 3.20
CA GLU A 345 2.46 0.32 3.81
C GLU A 345 2.42 0.53 5.33
N THR A 346 1.22 0.58 5.90
CA THR A 346 1.02 0.71 7.35
C THR A 346 0.11 -0.38 7.88
N ALA A 347 0.35 -0.81 9.13
CA ALA A 347 -0.53 -1.76 9.79
C ALA A 347 -1.82 -1.07 10.26
N TYR A 348 -2.92 -1.79 10.12
CA TYR A 348 -4.23 -1.46 10.67
C TYR A 348 -4.69 -2.62 11.55
N GLU A 349 -5.07 -2.34 12.80
CA GLU A 349 -5.51 -3.36 13.75
C GLU A 349 -6.80 -2.93 14.41
N THR A 350 -7.73 -3.88 14.54
CA THR A 350 -8.99 -3.67 15.25
C THR A 350 -9.19 -4.74 16.30
N TRP A 351 -9.84 -4.33 17.38
CA TRP A 351 -10.23 -5.20 18.45
C TRP A 351 -11.68 -4.92 18.84
N HIS A 352 -12.45 -5.99 19.01
CA HIS A 352 -13.84 -5.93 19.48
C HIS A 352 -14.00 -6.84 20.70
N GLY A 353 -14.54 -6.27 21.77
CA GLY A 353 -14.96 -6.96 22.98
C GLY A 353 -16.39 -6.59 23.37
N VAL A 354 -16.90 -7.20 24.44
CA VAL A 354 -18.23 -6.86 24.97
C VAL A 354 -18.21 -5.41 25.44
N ASN A 355 -19.02 -4.55 24.82
CA ASN A 355 -19.07 -3.10 25.07
C ASN A 355 -17.74 -2.38 24.94
N ALA A 356 -16.80 -2.92 24.15
CA ALA A 356 -15.52 -2.25 23.94
C ALA A 356 -15.02 -2.46 22.51
N ARG A 357 -14.44 -1.41 21.91
CA ARG A 357 -13.75 -1.50 20.62
C ARG A 357 -12.49 -0.66 20.65
N SER A 358 -11.47 -1.07 19.91
CA SER A 358 -10.27 -0.27 19.71
C SER A 358 -9.77 -0.43 18.29
N GLU A 359 -9.17 0.64 17.78
CA GLU A 359 -8.53 0.71 16.48
C GLU A 359 -7.14 1.30 16.67
N THR A 360 -6.13 0.68 16.06
CA THR A 360 -4.78 1.23 15.99
C THR A 360 -4.39 1.35 14.52
N THR A 361 -3.99 2.55 14.10
CA THR A 361 -3.59 2.84 12.74
C THR A 361 -2.43 3.84 12.70
N THR A 362 -1.87 4.05 11.51
CA THR A 362 -0.92 5.13 11.24
C THR A 362 -1.57 6.11 10.28
N LEU A 363 -1.83 7.33 10.75
CA LEU A 363 -2.29 8.42 9.92
C LEU A 363 -1.16 8.84 8.99
N VAL A 364 -1.44 8.94 7.70
CA VAL A 364 -0.52 9.42 6.68
C VAL A 364 -1.08 10.71 6.09
N GLY A 365 -0.27 11.77 6.09
CA GLY A 365 -0.70 13.08 5.60
C GLY A 365 0.45 13.95 5.14
N ASP A 366 0.15 15.19 4.75
CA ASP A 366 1.10 16.15 4.17
C ASP A 366 1.90 15.55 2.99
N VAL A 367 1.24 14.74 2.17
CA VAL A 367 1.87 14.06 1.04
C VAL A 367 2.20 15.08 -0.05
N THR A 368 3.45 15.06 -0.51
CA THR A 368 3.90 15.85 -1.66
C THR A 368 4.92 15.06 -2.47
N ILE A 369 4.79 15.10 -3.78
CA ILE A 369 5.78 14.58 -4.72
C ILE A 369 6.91 15.62 -4.75
N LEU A 370 8.17 15.17 -4.70
CA LEU A 370 9.35 16.03 -4.70
C LEU A 370 10.11 16.01 -6.03
N ARG A 371 10.14 14.86 -6.69
CA ARG A 371 10.91 14.63 -7.91
C ARG A 371 10.22 13.59 -8.78
N LEU A 372 10.26 13.80 -10.09
CA LEU A 372 9.89 12.79 -11.08
C LEU A 372 11.04 12.62 -12.07
N LYS A 373 11.40 11.37 -12.34
CA LYS A 373 12.29 10.99 -13.44
C LYS A 373 11.48 10.19 -14.46
N PHE A 374 11.40 10.70 -15.68
CA PHE A 374 10.48 10.19 -16.68
C PHE A 374 11.01 10.35 -18.10
N GLU A 375 10.36 9.69 -19.04
CA GLU A 375 10.63 9.77 -20.47
C GLU A 375 9.44 10.42 -21.19
N THR A 376 9.74 11.37 -22.07
CA THR A 376 8.78 12.00 -22.98
C THR A 376 9.45 12.14 -24.34
N ASP A 377 8.83 11.62 -25.39
CA ASP A 377 9.36 11.64 -26.77
C ASP A 377 10.79 11.07 -26.87
N GLY A 378 11.11 10.06 -26.05
CA GLY A 378 12.43 9.43 -25.99
C GLY A 378 13.52 10.22 -25.25
N ILE A 379 13.19 11.37 -24.64
CA ILE A 379 14.11 12.17 -23.82
C ILE A 379 13.83 11.88 -22.34
N THR A 380 14.88 11.52 -21.58
CA THR A 380 14.78 11.35 -20.13
C THR A 380 14.97 12.68 -19.41
N TYR A 381 13.97 13.03 -18.59
CA TYR A 381 13.97 14.16 -17.69
C TYR A 381 14.14 13.68 -16.24
N ASN A 382 14.83 14.46 -15.42
CA ASN A 382 14.93 14.27 -13.97
C ASN A 382 14.68 15.63 -13.32
N LEU A 383 13.44 15.88 -12.93
CA LEU A 383 12.98 17.22 -12.55
C LEU A 383 12.40 17.22 -11.14
N GLY A 384 12.61 18.34 -10.44
CA GLY A 384 11.86 18.65 -9.24
C GLY A 384 10.42 19.02 -9.56
N THR A 385 9.52 18.77 -8.62
CA THR A 385 8.08 19.01 -8.78
C THR A 385 7.61 20.28 -8.06
N ILE A 386 6.57 20.89 -8.61
CA ILE A 386 5.75 21.90 -7.96
C ILE A 386 4.44 21.21 -7.56
N ASP A 387 4.26 20.99 -6.26
CA ASP A 387 3.16 20.20 -5.71
C ASP A 387 2.84 20.67 -4.29
N ASN A 388 1.55 20.77 -3.99
CA ASN A 388 1.04 21.13 -2.66
C ASN A 388 1.30 20.00 -1.64
N LYS A 389 1.00 20.26 -0.36
CA LYS A 389 0.89 19.20 0.64
C LYS A 389 -0.56 18.88 0.89
N GLN A 390 -0.90 17.60 0.72
CA GLN A 390 -2.28 17.14 0.77
C GLN A 390 -2.40 15.88 1.63
N THR A 391 -3.49 15.78 2.37
CA THR A 391 -3.84 14.64 3.21
C THR A 391 -5.09 13.97 2.67
N GLY A 392 -5.07 12.64 2.68
CA GLY A 392 -6.20 11.81 2.26
C GLY A 392 -7.27 11.70 3.33
N ASP A 393 -8.44 11.17 2.96
CA ASP A 393 -9.45 10.73 3.92
C ASP A 393 -8.90 9.59 4.81
N ARG A 394 -9.54 9.39 5.96
CA ARG A 394 -9.24 8.33 6.93
C ARG A 394 -9.84 6.98 6.54
N ASP A 395 -10.74 6.97 5.56
CA ASP A 395 -11.37 5.77 5.04
C ASP A 395 -10.65 5.23 3.79
N PRO A 396 -10.57 3.89 3.62
CA PRO A 396 -9.97 3.29 2.44
C PRO A 396 -10.81 3.56 1.18
N VAL A 397 -10.15 3.59 0.01
CA VAL A 397 -10.84 3.80 -1.27
C VAL A 397 -11.44 2.52 -1.86
N ASN A 398 -11.43 1.42 -1.11
CA ASN A 398 -11.86 0.10 -1.55
C ASN A 398 -12.75 -0.60 -0.52
N ASP A 399 -13.57 -1.52 -1.04
CA ASP A 399 -14.29 -2.50 -0.25
C ASP A 399 -13.72 -3.90 -0.49
N GLU A 400 -13.63 -4.69 0.57
CA GLU A 400 -13.33 -6.11 0.45
C GLU A 400 -14.59 -6.89 0.04
N GLN A 401 -14.46 -7.71 -1.01
CA GLN A 401 -15.50 -8.63 -1.45
C GLN A 401 -15.01 -10.07 -1.30
N ILE A 402 -15.74 -10.86 -0.53
CA ILE A 402 -15.47 -12.29 -0.31
C ILE A 402 -16.52 -13.11 -1.05
N GLU A 403 -16.06 -13.93 -2.01
CA GLU A 403 -16.90 -14.91 -2.70
C GLU A 403 -16.56 -16.31 -2.20
N VAL A 404 -17.53 -16.96 -1.53
CA VAL A 404 -17.42 -18.37 -1.14
C VAL A 404 -18.28 -19.19 -2.10
N GLY A 405 -17.64 -20.09 -2.86
CA GLY A 405 -18.30 -20.91 -3.86
C GLY A 405 -17.96 -22.40 -3.73
N LEU A 406 -18.74 -23.27 -4.38
CA LEU A 406 -18.37 -24.68 -4.51
C LEU A 406 -17.13 -24.81 -5.38
N SER A 407 -16.14 -25.55 -4.90
CA SER A 407 -14.97 -25.88 -5.70
C SER A 407 -15.35 -26.78 -6.86
N LYS A 408 -14.47 -26.91 -7.85
CA LYS A 408 -14.71 -27.81 -9.00
C LYS A 408 -15.07 -29.22 -8.54
N MET A 409 -14.39 -29.73 -7.50
CA MET A 409 -14.68 -31.04 -6.92
C MET A 409 -15.96 -31.03 -6.08
N GLY A 410 -16.25 -29.97 -5.33
CA GLY A 410 -17.52 -29.80 -4.63
C GLY A 410 -18.73 -29.85 -5.56
N LYS A 411 -18.64 -29.20 -6.72
CA LYS A 411 -19.68 -29.28 -7.77
C LYS A 411 -19.88 -30.70 -8.28
N TRP A 412 -18.79 -31.47 -8.48
CA TRP A 412 -18.87 -32.88 -8.86
C TRP A 412 -19.49 -33.75 -7.76
N ILE A 413 -19.08 -33.58 -6.50
CA ILE A 413 -19.61 -34.33 -5.36
C ILE A 413 -21.11 -34.06 -5.21
N LEU A 414 -21.52 -32.79 -5.29
CA LEU A 414 -22.93 -32.40 -5.18
C LEU A 414 -23.75 -32.93 -6.37
N GLY A 415 -23.16 -32.92 -7.58
CA GLY A 415 -23.76 -33.54 -8.76
C GLY A 415 -23.93 -35.06 -8.64
N ILE A 416 -22.96 -35.77 -8.09
CA ILE A 416 -23.04 -37.21 -7.81
C ILE A 416 -24.12 -37.50 -6.76
N LEU A 417 -24.17 -36.71 -5.68
CA LEU A 417 -25.20 -36.85 -4.65
C LEU A 417 -26.61 -36.62 -5.21
N ALA A 418 -26.78 -35.60 -6.04
CA ALA A 418 -28.05 -35.33 -6.73
C ALA A 418 -28.44 -36.48 -7.67
N LEU A 419 -27.46 -37.07 -8.39
CA LEU A 419 -27.69 -38.23 -9.25
C LEU A 419 -28.09 -39.47 -8.44
N ILE A 420 -27.43 -39.74 -7.31
CA ILE A 420 -27.80 -40.85 -6.41
C ILE A 420 -29.22 -40.66 -5.88
N LEU A 421 -29.56 -39.45 -5.43
CA LEU A 421 -30.91 -39.13 -4.97
C LEU A 421 -31.96 -39.34 -6.07
N LEU A 422 -31.66 -38.89 -7.29
CA LEU A 422 -32.52 -39.10 -8.45
C LEU A 422 -32.72 -40.59 -8.76
N LEU A 423 -31.65 -41.39 -8.70
CA LEU A 423 -31.72 -42.84 -8.91
C LEU A 423 -32.55 -43.54 -7.82
N VAL A 424 -32.47 -43.09 -6.57
CA VAL A 424 -33.30 -43.60 -5.46
C VAL A 424 -34.77 -43.27 -5.68
N ILE A 425 -35.10 -42.04 -6.08
CA ILE A 425 -36.48 -41.62 -6.38
C ILE A 425 -37.04 -42.37 -7.59
N LEU A 426 -36.22 -42.59 -8.62
CA LEU A 426 -36.60 -43.35 -9.81
C LEU A 426 -36.57 -44.87 -9.61
N MET A 427 -36.00 -45.38 -8.51
CA MET A 427 -35.86 -46.83 -8.25
C MET A 427 -37.18 -47.62 -8.35
N PRO A 428 -38.34 -47.11 -7.88
CA PRO A 428 -39.63 -47.78 -8.06
C PRO A 428 -40.12 -47.79 -9.52
N ILE A 429 -39.71 -46.81 -10.32
CA ILE A 429 -40.18 -46.57 -11.69
C ILE A 429 -39.22 -47.19 -12.74
N LEU A 430 -37.95 -47.38 -12.37
CA LEU A 430 -36.88 -47.96 -13.17
C LEU A 430 -37.25 -49.31 -13.83
N PRO A 431 -37.90 -50.27 -13.13
CA PRO A 431 -38.33 -51.53 -13.75
C PRO A 431 -39.39 -51.31 -14.84
N TYR A 432 -40.23 -50.28 -14.71
CA TYR A 432 -41.27 -49.95 -15.68
C TYR A 432 -40.66 -49.25 -16.91
N ILE A 433 -39.69 -48.36 -16.71
CA ILE A 433 -38.94 -47.71 -17.80
C ILE A 433 -38.14 -48.77 -18.59
N ALA A 434 -37.44 -49.67 -17.90
CA ALA A 434 -36.72 -50.77 -18.54
C ALA A 434 -37.68 -51.72 -19.30
N LYS A 435 -38.84 -52.06 -18.72
CA LYS A 435 -39.89 -52.82 -19.41
C LYS A 435 -40.42 -52.09 -20.64
N LEU A 436 -40.58 -50.76 -20.58
CA LEU A 436 -41.04 -49.95 -21.70
C LEU A 436 -40.01 -49.93 -22.84
N ILE A 437 -38.72 -49.73 -22.54
CA ILE A 437 -37.65 -49.75 -23.54
C ILE A 437 -37.52 -51.14 -24.19
N VAL A 438 -37.51 -52.20 -23.37
CA VAL A 438 -37.51 -53.59 -23.86
C VAL A 438 -38.77 -53.87 -24.69
N TRP A 439 -39.92 -53.35 -24.29
CA TRP A 439 -41.17 -53.48 -25.03
C TRP A 439 -41.10 -52.77 -26.38
N ILE A 440 -40.55 -51.55 -26.46
CA ILE A 440 -40.33 -50.79 -27.70
C ILE A 440 -39.35 -51.51 -28.63
N ILE A 441 -38.22 -52.00 -28.10
CA ILE A 441 -37.22 -52.75 -28.89
C ILE A 441 -37.78 -54.09 -29.38
N LEU A 442 -38.55 -54.79 -28.55
CA LEU A 442 -39.19 -56.06 -28.92
C LEU A 442 -40.47 -55.86 -29.75
N PHE A 443 -41.01 -54.64 -29.83
CA PHE A 443 -42.24 -54.32 -30.55
C PHE A 443 -42.16 -54.69 -32.04
N PRO A 444 -41.11 -54.33 -32.81
CA PRO A 444 -41.00 -54.74 -34.21
C PRO A 444 -40.88 -56.26 -34.37
N PHE A 445 -40.15 -56.95 -33.48
CA PHE A 445 -40.03 -58.41 -33.51
C PHE A 445 -41.36 -59.13 -33.19
N LYS A 446 -42.16 -58.57 -32.27
CA LYS A 446 -43.51 -59.08 -31.98
C LYS A 446 -44.48 -58.83 -33.14
N LEU A 447 -44.37 -57.70 -33.83
CA LEU A 447 -45.17 -57.40 -35.02
C LEU A 447 -44.87 -58.40 -36.15
N ILE A 448 -43.59 -58.69 -36.39
CA ILE A 448 -43.13 -59.67 -37.39
C ILE A 448 -43.61 -61.09 -37.01
N ALA A 449 -43.51 -61.49 -35.75
CA ALA A 449 -43.97 -62.81 -35.29
C ALA A 449 -45.50 -62.99 -35.39
N ALA A 450 -46.28 -61.91 -35.23
CA ALA A 450 -47.74 -61.94 -35.38
C ALA A 450 -48.17 -62.14 -36.84
N ILE A 451 -47.44 -61.55 -37.79
CA ILE A 451 -47.65 -61.76 -39.24
C ILE A 451 -47.42 -63.23 -39.61
N PHE A 452 -46.37 -63.88 -39.09
CA PHE A 452 -46.11 -65.32 -39.30
C PHE A 452 -47.12 -66.25 -38.62
N LYS A 453 -47.73 -65.84 -37.49
CA LYS A 453 -48.83 -66.61 -36.87
C LYS A 453 -50.16 -66.46 -37.60
N GLY A 454 -50.39 -65.36 -38.32
CA GLY A 454 -51.57 -65.16 -39.18
C GLY A 454 -51.58 -66.07 -40.40
N THR A 455 -50.41 -66.32 -41.00
CA THR A 455 -50.28 -67.17 -42.20
C THR A 455 -50.36 -68.67 -41.90
N SER A 456 -50.01 -69.11 -40.69
CA SER A 456 -50.13 -70.54 -40.30
C SER A 456 -51.57 -71.00 -39.99
N LYS A 457 -52.52 -70.08 -39.75
CA LYS A 457 -53.94 -70.42 -39.52
C LYS A 457 -54.77 -70.55 -40.82
N ALA A 458 -54.26 -70.11 -41.97
CA ALA A 458 -54.95 -70.22 -43.26
C ALA A 458 -54.65 -71.52 -44.04
N ALA A 459 -53.62 -72.29 -43.64
CA ALA A 459 -53.13 -73.44 -44.41
C ALA A 459 -53.64 -74.83 -43.95
N LYS A 460 -54.71 -74.93 -43.15
CA LYS A 460 -55.25 -76.25 -42.72
C LYS A 460 -56.78 -76.36 -42.86
N LYS A 461 -57.26 -76.57 -44.10
CA LYS A 461 -58.55 -77.21 -44.41
C LYS A 461 -58.32 -78.54 -45.17
N LYS A 462 -58.25 -79.65 -44.40
CA LYS A 462 -58.72 -81.07 -44.60
C LYS A 462 -58.48 -81.84 -45.93
N PRO A 463 -58.61 -83.21 -45.97
CA PRO A 463 -58.73 -84.22 -44.88
C PRO A 463 -57.98 -85.60 -45.06
N LYS A 464 -57.88 -86.31 -43.92
CA LYS A 464 -58.02 -87.77 -43.62
C LYS A 464 -57.02 -88.85 -44.13
N GLY A 465 -56.56 -89.66 -43.15
CA GLY A 465 -56.03 -91.03 -43.25
C GLY A 465 -55.06 -91.34 -42.08
N ILE A 466 -55.55 -91.72 -40.88
CA ILE A 466 -55.54 -93.08 -40.27
C ILE A 466 -54.13 -93.73 -40.26
N GLY A 467 -53.50 -94.12 -39.15
CA GLY A 467 -53.92 -94.21 -37.76
C GLY A 467 -52.84 -94.82 -36.84
N GLN A 468 -53.24 -95.00 -35.59
CA GLN A 468 -52.70 -95.86 -34.52
C GLN A 468 -51.49 -95.36 -33.69
N SER A 469 -51.75 -95.35 -32.37
CA SER A 469 -50.87 -95.02 -31.25
C SER A 469 -50.54 -96.31 -30.44
N PRO A 470 -49.82 -96.25 -29.30
CA PRO A 470 -48.46 -96.78 -29.04
C PRO A 470 -48.48 -98.01 -28.07
N PRO A 471 -47.36 -98.49 -27.46
CA PRO A 471 -46.87 -97.91 -26.18
C PRO A 471 -45.39 -98.15 -25.76
N LYS A 472 -44.95 -97.33 -24.78
CA LYS A 472 -43.98 -97.52 -23.65
C LYS A 472 -42.89 -98.61 -23.70
N VAL A 473 -41.64 -98.22 -23.38
CA VAL A 473 -40.71 -98.96 -22.49
C VAL A 473 -39.80 -97.98 -21.69
N GLN A 474 -39.46 -98.41 -20.48
CA GLN A 474 -38.80 -97.74 -19.35
C GLN A 474 -37.27 -97.97 -19.32
N ALA A 475 -36.52 -97.13 -18.59
CA ALA A 475 -35.05 -97.02 -18.50
C ALA A 475 -34.33 -98.22 -17.80
N PRO A 476 -32.97 -98.33 -17.83
CA PRO A 476 -32.11 -97.66 -16.80
C PRO A 476 -30.66 -97.24 -17.22
N GLN A 477 -29.97 -96.57 -16.25
CA GLN A 477 -28.65 -95.88 -16.16
C GLN A 477 -27.37 -96.79 -16.28
N PRO A 478 -26.11 -96.44 -15.84
CA PRO A 478 -25.47 -95.19 -15.30
C PRO A 478 -23.99 -94.91 -15.73
N LYS A 479 -23.42 -93.77 -15.24
CA LYS A 479 -22.03 -93.51 -14.72
C LYS A 479 -21.65 -92.03 -14.96
N ALA A 480 -20.89 -91.30 -14.15
CA ALA A 480 -20.20 -91.52 -12.86
C ALA A 480 -19.93 -90.13 -12.21
N VAL A 481 -19.65 -90.17 -10.91
CA VAL A 481 -19.33 -89.06 -9.99
C VAL A 481 -17.80 -88.85 -9.93
N TYR A 482 -17.30 -87.62 -9.72
CA TYR A 482 -16.40 -87.22 -8.59
C TYR A 482 -15.95 -85.75 -8.63
N LYS A 483 -15.56 -85.28 -7.44
CA LYS A 483 -15.43 -83.91 -6.90
C LYS A 483 -14.05 -83.23 -7.10
N THR A 484 -14.09 -81.90 -7.15
CA THR A 484 -13.15 -80.81 -6.72
C THR A 484 -11.71 -81.12 -6.26
N THR A 485 -10.72 -80.30 -6.68
CA THR A 485 -9.93 -79.38 -5.80
C THR A 485 -8.91 -78.46 -6.53
N LYS A 486 -8.62 -77.32 -5.85
CA LYS A 486 -7.56 -76.28 -5.95
C LYS A 486 -6.22 -76.60 -6.65
N LYS A 487 -5.58 -75.57 -7.26
CA LYS A 487 -4.26 -75.00 -6.82
C LYS A 487 -3.84 -73.73 -7.58
N ALA A 488 -3.00 -72.94 -6.93
CA ALA A 488 -2.46 -71.65 -7.33
C ALA A 488 -0.95 -71.72 -7.68
N THR A 489 -0.44 -70.56 -8.15
CA THR A 489 0.92 -69.98 -7.98
C THR A 489 2.10 -70.38 -8.88
N GLY A 490 2.82 -69.34 -9.35
CA GLY A 490 4.27 -69.33 -9.61
C GLY A 490 4.68 -68.52 -10.85
N LYS A 491 4.90 -67.19 -10.75
CA LYS A 491 6.20 -66.48 -10.59
C LYS A 491 7.11 -66.46 -11.84
N ASN A 492 7.50 -65.26 -12.28
CA ASN A 492 8.91 -64.92 -12.57
C ASN A 492 9.16 -63.39 -12.54
N ILE A 493 10.21 -63.02 -11.82
CA ILE A 493 10.95 -61.74 -11.83
C ILE A 493 12.20 -61.99 -12.73
N PRO A 494 12.98 -60.98 -13.15
CA PRO A 494 14.16 -60.66 -12.32
C PRO A 494 14.64 -59.17 -12.35
N THR A 495 15.13 -58.70 -11.19
CA THR A 495 16.33 -57.85 -10.90
C THR A 495 16.61 -56.52 -11.66
N LYS A 496 17.27 -55.48 -11.12
CA LYS A 496 18.25 -55.37 -10.00
C LYS A 496 18.45 -53.89 -9.60
N ALA A 497 18.71 -53.68 -8.30
CA ALA A 497 19.68 -52.78 -7.65
C ALA A 497 19.73 -51.27 -8.01
N ASN A 498 19.61 -50.40 -7.01
CA ASN A 498 20.80 -49.88 -6.32
C ASN A 498 20.46 -49.33 -4.92
N LYS A 499 21.45 -49.39 -4.04
CA LYS A 499 21.45 -49.03 -2.62
C LYS A 499 22.52 -47.95 -2.47
N ASP A 500 22.28 -46.86 -1.75
CA ASP A 500 23.19 -46.39 -0.71
C ASP A 500 22.73 -45.13 0.04
N ARG A 501 23.22 -45.10 1.29
CA ARG A 501 23.15 -44.14 2.39
C ARG A 501 23.33 -42.65 1.99
N LYS A 502 22.57 -41.75 2.61
CA LYS A 502 22.91 -40.99 3.83
C LYS A 502 21.70 -40.21 4.31
#